data_AF-H2XSR1-F1
#
_entry.id   AF-H2XSR1-F1
#
_cell.length_a   1.000
_cell.length_b   1.000
_cell.length_c   1.000
_cell.angle_alpha   90.00
_cell.angle_beta   90.00
_cell.angle_gamma   90.00
#
_symmetry.space_group_name_H-M   'P 1'
#
loop_
_entity.id
_entity.type
_entity.pdbx_description
1 polymer ?
#
loop_
_entity_poly.entity_id
_entity_poly.type
_entity_poly.pdbx_seq_one_letter_code
_entity_poly.pdbx_strand_id
1 'polypeptide(L)'
;MQKLQDLWFDKFSSLRFVNTEELLNSDLPLHPSDFEDLVGKQCEQTRDVLIKQWIPSAVKLFHLHKDVWIHLVPLNDNDSTVQVQEFFACAASLMSNQLREMVINSLSDLMNFFKMHQDGNDFGSTYTDLRYCVRPVMLLQLQVRDTKLFFSPSFSDCRDVMLNCFS
;
A
#
# COMPACT_ATOMS: atom_id res chain seq x y z
N MET A 1 -13.49 13.12 -17.40
CA MET A 1 -12.24 12.59 -16.81
C MET A 1 -11.67 13.48 -15.71
N GLN A 2 -11.50 14.80 -15.91
CA GLN A 2 -10.95 15.70 -14.88
C GLN A 2 -11.55 15.50 -13.48
N LYS A 3 -12.89 15.52 -13.35
CA LYS A 3 -13.56 15.33 -12.05
C LYS A 3 -13.25 14.00 -11.35
N LEU A 4 -12.98 12.94 -12.11
CA LEU A 4 -12.60 11.64 -11.55
C LEU A 4 -11.14 11.66 -11.06
N GLN A 5 -10.31 12.44 -11.73
CA GLN A 5 -8.94 12.70 -11.32
C GLN A 5 -8.89 13.58 -10.07
N ASP A 6 -9.69 14.65 -10.01
CA ASP A 6 -9.83 15.51 -8.85
C ASP A 6 -10.31 14.70 -7.63
N LEU A 7 -11.34 13.87 -7.80
CA LEU A 7 -11.83 12.96 -6.75
C LEU A 7 -10.71 12.08 -6.17
N TRP A 8 -9.83 11.56 -7.02
CA TRP A 8 -8.69 10.76 -6.58
C TRP A 8 -7.68 11.60 -5.80
N PHE A 9 -7.22 12.70 -6.37
CA PHE A 9 -6.19 13.53 -5.74
C PHE A 9 -6.66 14.12 -4.41
N ASP A 10 -7.91 14.57 -4.34
CA ASP A 10 -8.46 15.22 -3.15
C ASP A 10 -8.72 14.26 -1.99
N LYS A 11 -8.97 12.97 -2.27
CA LYS A 11 -9.48 12.03 -1.23
C LYS A 11 -8.72 10.72 -1.08
N PHE A 12 -8.05 10.24 -2.12
CA PHE A 12 -7.54 8.87 -2.16
C PHE A 12 -6.04 8.77 -2.52
N SER A 13 -5.43 9.82 -3.07
CA SER A 13 -4.02 9.79 -3.53
C SER A 13 -3.00 9.58 -2.41
N SER A 14 -3.32 9.97 -1.18
CA SER A 14 -2.49 9.75 0.01
C SER A 14 -2.68 8.38 0.63
N LEU A 15 -3.66 7.58 0.18
CA LEU A 15 -3.90 6.25 0.70
C LEU A 15 -2.71 5.32 0.37
N ARG A 16 -2.37 4.42 1.30
CA ARG A 16 -1.32 3.43 1.15
C ARG A 16 -1.82 2.08 1.61
N PHE A 17 -1.41 1.01 0.93
CA PHE A 17 -1.68 -0.36 1.39
C PHE A 17 -0.99 -0.67 2.71
N VAL A 18 0.18 -0.06 2.93
CA VAL A 18 0.95 -0.16 4.17
C VAL A 18 1.23 1.26 4.67
N ASN A 19 0.69 1.59 5.84
CA ASN A 19 0.93 2.86 6.51
C ASN A 19 2.17 2.72 7.41
N THR A 20 3.32 3.15 6.90
CA THR A 20 4.60 3.03 7.59
C THR A 20 4.71 3.93 8.83
N GLU A 21 3.98 5.04 8.87
CA GLU A 21 3.89 5.89 10.07
C GLU A 21 3.12 5.17 11.19
N GLU A 22 2.05 4.47 10.86
CA GLU A 22 1.31 3.65 11.81
C GLU A 22 2.16 2.47 12.31
N LEU A 23 2.93 1.82 11.42
CA LEU A 23 3.88 0.78 11.81
C LEU A 23 4.93 1.31 12.79
N LEU A 24 5.52 2.47 12.52
CA LEU A 24 6.50 3.12 13.40
C LEU A 24 5.94 3.51 14.77
N ASN A 25 4.65 3.82 14.84
CA ASN A 25 3.95 4.19 16.06
C ASN A 25 3.31 2.99 16.79
N SER A 26 3.35 1.80 16.20
CA SER A 26 2.91 0.55 16.83
C SER A 26 3.87 0.10 17.93
N ASP A 27 3.47 -0.94 18.66
CA ASP A 27 4.24 -1.53 19.78
C ASP A 27 5.39 -2.40 19.26
N LEU A 28 6.35 -1.77 18.58
CA LEU A 28 7.56 -2.40 18.07
C LEU A 28 8.56 -2.73 19.20
N PRO A 29 9.32 -3.84 19.12
CA PRO A 29 9.37 -4.81 18.03
C PRO A 29 8.27 -5.87 18.11
N LEU A 30 7.81 -6.34 16.94
CA LEU A 30 6.79 -7.39 16.81
C LEU A 30 7.42 -8.75 16.53
N HIS A 31 6.74 -9.85 16.89
CA HIS A 31 7.13 -11.14 16.33
C HIS A 31 6.94 -11.10 14.79
N PRO A 32 7.80 -11.74 13.98
CA PRO A 32 7.69 -11.68 12.52
C PRO A 32 6.31 -12.06 11.95
N SER A 33 5.64 -13.07 12.51
CA SER A 33 4.27 -13.41 12.12
C SER A 33 3.29 -12.27 12.39
N ASP A 34 3.41 -11.61 13.55
CA ASP A 34 2.52 -10.52 13.94
C ASP A 34 2.75 -9.28 13.05
N PHE A 35 3.99 -9.07 12.61
CA PHE A 35 4.32 -8.04 11.63
C PHE A 35 3.69 -8.34 10.26
N GLU A 36 3.80 -9.58 9.77
CA GLU A 36 3.16 -10.01 8.51
C GLU A 36 1.63 -9.86 8.58
N ASP A 37 1.02 -10.30 9.68
CA ASP A 37 -0.43 -10.16 9.93
C ASP A 37 -0.87 -8.69 9.97
N LEU A 38 -0.05 -7.81 10.58
CA LEU A 38 -0.33 -6.37 10.62
C LEU A 38 -0.30 -5.74 9.23
N VAL A 39 0.71 -6.07 8.42
CA VAL A 39 0.80 -5.63 7.01
C VAL A 39 -0.39 -6.14 6.22
N GLY A 40 -0.71 -7.44 6.33
CA GLY A 40 -1.87 -8.05 5.69
C GLY A 40 -3.18 -7.33 6.06
N LYS A 41 -3.40 -7.08 7.34
CA LYS A 41 -4.58 -6.36 7.85
C LYS A 41 -4.70 -4.94 7.29
N GLN A 42 -3.60 -4.18 7.22
CA GLN A 42 -3.62 -2.84 6.61
C GLN A 42 -3.96 -2.91 5.12
N CYS A 43 -3.44 -3.92 4.40
CA CYS A 43 -3.79 -4.15 3.01
C CYS A 43 -5.30 -4.43 2.84
N GLU A 44 -5.89 -5.25 3.71
CA GLU A 44 -7.33 -5.54 3.70
C GLU A 44 -8.18 -4.30 3.99
N GLN A 45 -7.80 -3.51 5.00
CA GLN A 45 -8.49 -2.27 5.34
C GLN A 45 -8.46 -1.27 4.19
N THR A 46 -7.31 -1.13 3.54
CA THR A 46 -7.14 -0.27 2.37
C THR A 46 -7.98 -0.75 1.20
N ARG A 47 -7.99 -2.06 0.93
CA ARG A 47 -8.87 -2.68 -0.08
C ARG A 47 -10.34 -2.37 0.20
N ASP A 48 -10.75 -2.46 1.46
CA ASP A 48 -12.11 -2.14 1.89
C ASP A 48 -12.46 -0.66 1.65
N VAL A 49 -11.55 0.27 1.91
CA VAL A 49 -11.74 1.69 1.57
C VAL A 49 -11.94 1.87 0.06
N LEU A 50 -11.12 1.20 -0.77
CA LEU A 50 -11.25 1.30 -2.22
C LEU A 50 -12.59 0.75 -2.72
N ILE A 51 -13.00 -0.42 -2.25
CA ILE A 51 -14.24 -1.10 -2.67
C ILE A 51 -15.47 -0.37 -2.13
N LYS A 52 -15.46 0.04 -0.86
CA LYS A 52 -16.66 0.58 -0.17
C LYS A 52 -16.79 2.09 -0.32
N GLN A 53 -15.71 2.80 -0.66
CA GLN A 53 -15.72 4.27 -0.74
C GLN A 53 -15.29 4.80 -2.11
N TRP A 54 -14.12 4.41 -2.63
CA TRP A 54 -13.61 4.97 -3.88
C TRP A 54 -14.44 4.58 -5.10
N ILE A 55 -14.70 3.28 -5.30
CA ILE A 55 -15.54 2.80 -6.43
C ILE A 55 -16.95 3.41 -6.36
N PRO A 56 -17.68 3.40 -5.23
CA PRO A 56 -18.98 4.04 -5.14
C PRO A 56 -18.93 5.56 -5.37
N SER A 57 -17.86 6.24 -4.96
CA SER A 57 -17.69 7.67 -5.23
C SER A 57 -17.49 7.96 -6.71
N ALA A 58 -16.72 7.12 -7.42
CA ALA A 58 -16.58 7.21 -8.87
C ALA A 58 -17.92 6.95 -9.57
N VAL A 59 -18.68 5.93 -9.16
CA VAL A 59 -20.02 5.64 -9.72
C VAL A 59 -20.98 6.82 -9.49
N LYS A 60 -21.02 7.37 -8.27
CA LYS A 60 -21.83 8.58 -7.96
C LYS A 60 -21.43 9.76 -8.84
N LEU A 61 -20.14 9.93 -9.12
CA LEU A 61 -19.64 10.99 -9.98
C LEU A 61 -20.15 10.83 -11.43
N PHE A 62 -20.10 9.60 -11.97
CA PHE A 62 -20.65 9.33 -13.31
C PHE A 62 -22.17 9.53 -13.37
N HIS A 63 -22.88 9.20 -12.30
CA HIS A 63 -24.32 9.42 -12.21
C HIS A 63 -24.68 10.92 -12.13
N LEU A 64 -23.96 11.69 -11.31
CA LEU A 64 -24.18 13.13 -11.14
C LEU A 64 -23.91 13.93 -12.42
N HIS A 65 -22.91 13.51 -13.19
CA HIS A 65 -22.51 14.15 -14.45
C HIS A 65 -22.98 13.36 -15.67
N LYS A 66 -24.18 12.76 -15.58
CA LYS A 66 -24.78 11.97 -16.65
C LYS A 66 -24.97 12.79 -17.92
N ASP A 67 -25.34 14.05 -17.80
CA ASP A 67 -25.46 15.02 -18.89
C ASP A 67 -24.21 15.11 -19.77
N VAL A 68 -23.02 14.89 -19.20
CA VAL A 68 -21.74 14.99 -19.90
C VAL A 68 -21.46 13.83 -20.85
N TRP A 69 -22.05 12.65 -20.64
CA TRP A 69 -21.73 11.45 -21.42
C TRP A 69 -22.95 10.70 -21.98
N ILE A 70 -24.17 11.04 -21.53
CA ILE A 70 -25.39 10.35 -21.98
C ILE A 70 -25.63 10.45 -23.48
N HIS A 71 -25.14 11.52 -24.12
CA HIS A 71 -25.23 11.71 -25.56
C HIS A 71 -24.37 10.71 -26.37
N LEU A 72 -23.47 9.98 -25.72
CA LEU A 72 -22.67 8.91 -26.31
C LEU A 72 -23.40 7.56 -26.29
N VAL A 73 -24.52 7.46 -25.59
CA VAL A 73 -25.34 6.24 -25.52
C VAL A 73 -26.21 6.18 -26.78
N PRO A 74 -26.23 5.05 -27.51
CA PRO A 74 -27.10 4.87 -28.66
C PRO A 74 -28.57 5.08 -28.31
N LEU A 75 -29.33 5.72 -29.21
CA LEU A 75 -30.76 5.99 -29.02
C LEU A 75 -31.63 4.79 -29.44
N ASN A 76 -31.19 4.03 -30.43
CA ASN A 76 -31.86 2.82 -30.91
C ASN A 76 -30.98 1.58 -30.69
N ASP A 77 -31.61 0.42 -30.56
CA ASP A 77 -30.90 -0.86 -30.33
C ASP A 77 -29.93 -1.26 -31.46
N ASN A 78 -30.11 -0.69 -32.67
CA ASN A 78 -29.24 -0.95 -33.83
C ASN A 78 -28.05 0.03 -33.94
N ASP A 79 -27.99 1.05 -33.09
CA ASP A 79 -26.94 2.06 -33.14
C ASP A 79 -25.67 1.57 -32.42
N SER A 80 -24.50 2.04 -32.85
CA SER A 80 -23.22 1.61 -32.30
C SER A 80 -23.02 2.07 -30.85
N THR A 81 -22.52 1.17 -30.00
CA THR A 81 -22.14 1.47 -28.61
C THR A 81 -20.68 1.90 -28.44
N VAL A 82 -19.92 2.01 -29.54
CA VAL A 82 -18.46 2.26 -29.52
C VAL A 82 -18.11 3.52 -28.71
N GLN A 83 -18.85 4.62 -28.89
CA GLN A 83 -18.53 5.89 -28.23
C GLN A 83 -18.64 5.81 -26.70
N VAL A 84 -19.72 5.22 -26.18
CA VAL A 84 -19.86 5.03 -24.72
C VAL A 84 -18.89 3.99 -24.17
N GLN A 85 -18.58 2.95 -24.95
CA GLN A 85 -17.56 1.96 -24.58
C GLN A 85 -16.17 2.59 -24.47
N GLU A 86 -15.75 3.37 -25.46
CA GLU A 86 -14.47 4.09 -25.45
C GLU A 86 -14.39 5.09 -24.29
N PHE A 87 -15.49 5.79 -24.00
CA PHE A 87 -15.56 6.69 -22.85
C PHE A 87 -15.29 5.95 -21.52
N PHE A 88 -15.98 4.82 -21.28
CA PHE A 88 -15.76 4.04 -20.06
C PHE A 88 -14.44 3.26 -20.06
N ALA A 89 -13.90 2.92 -21.24
CA ALA A 89 -12.56 2.38 -21.35
C ALA A 89 -11.51 3.41 -20.89
N CYS A 90 -11.63 4.67 -21.31
CA CYS A 90 -10.77 5.74 -20.82
C CYS A 90 -10.91 5.94 -19.29
N ALA A 91 -12.12 5.85 -18.74
CA ALA A 91 -12.32 5.88 -17.28
C ALA A 91 -11.60 4.72 -16.58
N ALA A 92 -11.77 3.51 -17.10
CA ALA A 92 -11.14 2.31 -16.56
C ALA A 92 -9.60 2.41 -16.62
N SER A 93 -9.04 2.91 -17.72
CA SER A 93 -7.60 3.17 -17.85
C SER A 93 -7.10 4.18 -16.81
N LEU A 94 -7.83 5.29 -16.61
CA LEU A 94 -7.48 6.29 -15.59
C LEU A 94 -7.51 5.70 -14.18
N MET A 95 -8.58 4.99 -13.82
CA MET A 95 -8.72 4.35 -12.51
C MET A 95 -7.65 3.27 -12.29
N SER A 96 -7.28 2.53 -13.34
CA SER A 96 -6.22 1.53 -13.28
C SER A 96 -4.85 2.18 -13.03
N ASN A 97 -4.58 3.33 -13.64
CA ASN A 97 -3.34 4.08 -13.42
C ASN A 97 -3.26 4.63 -11.99
N GLN A 98 -4.36 5.14 -11.46
CA GLN A 98 -4.47 5.61 -10.08
C GLN A 98 -4.12 4.49 -9.08
N LEU A 99 -4.70 3.29 -9.25
CA LEU A 99 -4.36 2.13 -8.41
C LEU A 99 -2.89 1.72 -8.55
N ARG A 100 -2.36 1.69 -9.78
CA ARG A 100 -0.96 1.31 -10.01
C ARG A 100 0.00 2.28 -9.34
N GLU A 101 -0.28 3.58 -9.42
CA GLU A 101 0.50 4.60 -8.73
C GLU A 101 0.46 4.41 -7.21
N MET A 102 -0.73 4.14 -6.65
CA MET A 102 -0.88 3.85 -5.22
C MET A 102 -0.08 2.62 -4.77
N VAL A 103 -0.07 1.54 -5.56
CA VAL A 103 0.73 0.34 -5.30
C VAL A 103 2.22 0.68 -5.31
N ILE A 104 2.71 1.36 -6.35
CA ILE A 104 4.13 1.75 -6.46
C ILE A 104 4.56 2.60 -5.26
N ASN A 105 3.74 3.59 -4.89
CA ASN A 105 4.03 4.45 -3.74
C ASN A 105 4.04 3.64 -2.43
N SER A 106 3.08 2.72 -2.23
CA SER A 106 3.05 1.86 -1.03
C SER A 106 4.27 0.96 -0.92
N LEU A 107 4.72 0.36 -2.03
CA LEU A 107 5.93 -0.48 -2.06
C LEU A 107 7.20 0.36 -1.82
N SER A 108 7.25 1.58 -2.38
CA SER A 108 8.36 2.51 -2.14
C SER A 108 8.45 2.90 -0.67
N ASP A 109 7.32 3.24 -0.05
CA ASP A 109 7.24 3.61 1.36
C ASP A 109 7.67 2.43 2.26
N LEU A 110 7.18 1.21 2.00
CA LEU A 110 7.59 0.00 2.73
C LEU A 110 9.08 -0.31 2.56
N MET A 111 9.63 -0.16 1.35
CA MET A 111 11.06 -0.33 1.12
C MET A 111 11.88 0.70 1.90
N ASN A 112 11.44 1.96 1.91
CA ASN A 112 12.09 3.03 2.68
C ASN A 112 12.03 2.76 4.18
N PHE A 113 10.93 2.18 4.66
CA PHE A 113 10.79 1.74 6.05
C PHE A 113 11.89 0.71 6.42
N PHE A 114 12.11 -0.34 5.62
CA PHE A 114 13.19 -1.29 5.91
C PHE A 114 14.59 -0.67 5.77
N LYS A 115 14.77 0.25 4.80
CA LYS A 115 16.06 0.94 4.60
C LYS A 115 16.48 1.84 5.75
N MET A 116 15.59 2.18 6.68
CA MET A 116 15.97 2.88 7.92
C MET A 116 17.08 2.14 8.70
N HIS A 117 17.23 0.83 8.49
CA HIS A 117 18.23 -0.02 9.13
C HIS A 117 19.42 -0.40 8.23
N GLN A 118 19.55 0.17 7.02
CA GLN A 118 20.54 -0.27 6.02
C GLN A 118 22.00 -0.15 6.49
N ASP A 119 22.30 0.85 7.32
CA ASP A 119 23.65 1.11 7.85
C ASP A 119 23.95 0.26 9.10
N GLY A 120 22.96 -0.48 9.60
CA GLY A 120 23.08 -1.34 10.78
C GLY A 120 23.61 -0.59 12.00
N ASN A 121 24.71 -1.10 12.57
CA ASN A 121 25.43 -0.48 13.69
C ASN A 121 26.68 0.28 13.24
N ASP A 122 26.76 0.72 11.98
CA ASP A 122 27.88 1.55 11.52
C ASP A 122 27.81 2.95 12.14
N PHE A 123 28.74 3.23 13.05
CA PHE A 123 28.82 4.47 13.81
C PHE A 123 29.52 5.60 13.03
N GLY A 124 30.05 5.33 11.84
CA GLY A 124 30.90 6.27 11.12
C GLY A 124 32.12 6.71 11.93
N SER A 125 32.62 7.92 11.67
CA SER A 125 33.81 8.47 12.34
C SER A 125 33.50 9.29 13.60
N THR A 126 32.24 9.70 13.81
CA THR A 126 31.83 10.55 14.94
C THR A 126 30.56 10.02 15.59
N TYR A 127 30.69 9.59 16.84
CA TYR A 127 29.58 9.11 17.66
C TYR A 127 28.55 10.23 17.88
N THR A 128 27.30 10.02 17.47
CA THR A 128 26.21 10.98 17.67
C THR A 128 25.02 10.27 18.32
N ASP A 129 24.75 10.56 19.60
CA ASP A 129 23.75 9.87 20.44
C ASP A 129 22.34 9.77 19.82
N LEU A 130 21.92 10.78 19.04
CA LEU A 130 20.57 10.84 18.46
C LEU A 130 20.32 9.84 17.32
N ARG A 131 21.36 9.17 16.79
CA ARG A 131 21.22 8.14 15.75
C ARG A 131 20.76 6.78 16.29
N TYR A 132 20.72 6.58 17.61
CA TYR A 132 20.45 5.28 18.24
C TYR A 132 18.99 5.05 18.63
N CYS A 133 18.08 5.93 18.20
CA CYS A 133 16.64 5.81 18.50
C CYS A 133 15.83 5.13 17.39
N VAL A 134 16.46 4.40 16.46
CA VAL A 134 15.71 3.62 15.46
C VAL A 134 15.14 2.37 16.13
N ARG A 135 13.82 2.35 16.31
CA ARG A 135 13.14 1.23 16.96
C ARG A 135 13.29 -0.05 16.13
N PRO A 136 13.65 -1.19 16.75
CA PRO A 136 13.74 -2.46 16.04
C PRO A 136 12.35 -2.88 15.54
N VAL A 137 12.26 -3.44 14.34
CA VAL A 137 10.97 -3.85 13.74
C VAL A 137 10.52 -5.22 14.23
N MET A 138 11.45 -6.20 14.20
CA MET A 138 11.14 -7.61 14.49
C MET A 138 11.90 -8.13 15.70
N LEU A 139 11.21 -8.92 16.51
CA LEU A 139 11.74 -9.57 17.70
C LEU A 139 12.35 -10.93 17.32
N LEU A 140 13.59 -11.14 17.75
CA LEU A 140 14.37 -12.37 17.58
C LEU A 140 14.76 -12.89 18.96
N GLN A 141 14.48 -14.16 19.26
CA GLN A 141 14.93 -14.80 20.49
C GLN A 141 16.19 -15.64 20.25
N LEU A 142 17.26 -15.34 20.97
CA LEU A 142 18.43 -16.20 21.05
C LEU A 142 18.14 -17.38 21.98
N GLN A 143 18.25 -18.59 21.46
CA GLN A 143 18.11 -19.84 22.18
C GLN A 143 19.46 -20.56 22.22
N VAL A 144 19.88 -21.00 23.40
CA VAL A 144 21.06 -21.86 23.57
C VAL A 144 20.59 -23.29 23.76
N ARG A 145 21.00 -24.19 22.89
CA ARG A 145 20.76 -25.64 23.05
C ARG A 145 22.11 -26.35 22.98
N ASP A 146 22.43 -27.07 24.05
CA ASP A 146 23.76 -27.64 24.30
C ASP A 146 24.86 -26.57 24.24
N THR A 147 25.70 -26.60 23.21
CA THR A 147 26.79 -25.65 22.93
C THR A 147 26.56 -24.84 21.65
N LYS A 148 25.33 -24.85 21.12
CA LYS A 148 24.96 -24.18 19.87
C LYS A 148 23.96 -23.05 20.12
N LEU A 149 24.15 -21.97 19.37
CA LEU A 149 23.26 -20.82 19.33
C LEU A 149 22.24 -20.99 18.21
N PHE A 150 20.98 -20.74 18.52
CA PHE A 150 19.86 -20.75 17.59
C PHE A 150 19.07 -19.45 17.72
N PHE A 151 18.47 -19.00 16.63
CA PHE A 151 17.53 -17.89 16.66
C PHE A 151 16.13 -18.42 16.37
N SER A 152 15.16 -17.97 17.15
CA SER A 152 13.75 -18.28 16.96
C SER A 152 12.96 -16.97 16.97
N PRO A 153 12.32 -16.60 15.85
CA PRO A 153 12.43 -17.21 14.51
C PRO A 153 13.85 -17.13 13.94
N SER A 154 14.14 -17.92 12.90
CA SER A 154 15.45 -17.87 12.23
C SER A 154 15.59 -16.61 11.38
N PHE A 155 16.82 -16.27 10.99
CA PHE A 155 17.04 -15.17 10.05
C PHE A 155 16.40 -15.43 8.67
N SER A 156 16.30 -16.71 8.25
CA SER A 156 15.60 -17.06 7.02
C SER A 156 14.11 -16.75 7.16
N ASP A 157 13.49 -17.15 8.26
CA ASP A 157 12.06 -16.89 8.50
C ASP A 157 11.77 -15.39 8.50
N CYS A 158 12.63 -14.59 9.16
CA CYS A 158 12.48 -13.13 9.16
C CYS A 158 12.62 -12.54 7.76
N ARG A 159 13.58 -13.03 6.96
CA ARG A 159 13.75 -12.60 5.57
C ARG A 159 12.54 -12.96 4.73
N ASP A 160 11.99 -14.16 4.90
CA ASP A 160 10.84 -14.62 4.12
C ASP A 160 9.59 -13.81 4.47
N VAL A 161 9.37 -13.48 5.76
CA VAL A 161 8.34 -12.52 6.20
C VAL A 161 8.51 -11.16 5.53
N MET A 162 9.73 -10.59 5.49
CA MET A 162 9.97 -9.31 4.81
C MET A 162 9.62 -9.39 3.32
N LEU A 163 9.96 -10.49 2.64
CA LEU A 163 9.69 -10.68 1.22
C LEU A 163 8.20 -10.88 0.93
N ASN A 164 7.49 -11.60 1.80
CA ASN A 164 6.05 -11.81 1.70
C ASN A 164 5.28 -10.49 1.80
N CYS A 165 5.79 -9.50 2.54
CA CYS A 165 5.17 -8.17 2.62
C CYS A 165 5.16 -7.41 1.27
N PHE A 166 5.95 -7.84 0.26
CA PHE A 166 5.97 -7.27 -1.08
C PHE A 166 5.25 -8.14 -2.13
N SER A 167 4.69 -9.29 -1.72
CA SER A 167 4.04 -10.27 -2.60
C SER A 167 2.53 -10.08 -2.64
#